data_AF-F0X4V6-F1
#
_entry.id   AF-F0X4V6-F1
#
_cell.length_a   1.000
_cell.length_b   1.000
_cell.length_c   1.000
_cell.angle_alpha   90.00
_cell.angle_beta   90.00
_cell.angle_gamma   90.00
#
_symmetry.space_group_name_H-M   'P 1'
#
loop_
_entity.id
_entity.type
_entity.pdbx_description
1 polymer ?
#
loop_
_entity_poly.entity_id
_entity_poly.type
_entity_poly.pdbx_seq_one_letter_code
_entity_poly.pdbx_strand_id
1 'polypeptide(L)'
;MSTKNPILFSALCVVKGSISTLFGLSGKVSKLKFKNEKVSFNYSLSKEIEMNDDTLEELNNIISYKIKENSFFQVFKILSKEAASIYGSEHLESDQAIPDDIELRIVTLRNFYLSATRNPVLRNTKDIGNVLIENISLDHENSALLVNFKVENPLVRASEENFKDLCCEEYSIQDIKDGKFIVPSLEDSLPISINLDIIGDELVNPWEVKADNAYGIDYNKLIDKFGCKLITKDMIERMERLTGQKAHHFFRRNIFLSHRDFEKILDVYEKGELFYLYTGRGPSSESLHVGHLVPFLFTKYLQDTFKVPLVIQLTDDEKFIFKSNLTLEETHNYAYENMKDIIACGFDPELTFIFTNLEYIAELYPDILRIEKKISCSQIKSIFGFKDSCNVGKFAFPAVQAAPAFSSSFPHIFGGRTDIHCLVPHAIDQDPYFRMVRDVAPRLGYLKPSSIHSIFLPSLQGSQTKMSASVQNSSIFVNDNEESIRNKIMKYAFSGGQATEEEQRRLGANLDVDVSWQYLRFLMEDDEKLEEIGKKYSSGEMLSGEIKSILVQELVKLTKNHQKNREAINDDVIAKFTNKSREQLLKLFINKK
;
A
#
# COMPACT_ATOMS: atom_id res chain seq x y z
N MET A 1 -7.96 1.72 49.89
CA MET A 1 -7.47 3.11 49.98
C MET A 1 -6.75 3.43 48.69
N SER A 2 -7.25 4.41 47.95
CA SER A 2 -6.78 4.80 46.62
C SER A 2 -5.34 5.26 46.70
N THR A 3 -4.38 4.47 46.23
CA THR A 3 -3.05 5.03 46.01
C THR A 3 -3.14 5.89 44.75
N LYS A 4 -3.41 7.18 44.94
CA LYS A 4 -3.33 8.27 43.95
C LYS A 4 -1.88 8.49 43.49
N ASN A 5 -1.09 7.42 43.35
CA ASN A 5 0.32 7.53 43.01
C ASN A 5 0.42 7.73 41.48
N PRO A 6 0.77 8.94 41.00
CA PRO A 6 0.80 9.22 39.58
C PRO A 6 1.87 8.41 38.85
N ILE A 7 2.92 7.94 39.52
CA ILE A 7 3.95 7.07 38.94
C ILE A 7 3.33 5.74 38.52
N LEU A 8 2.59 5.09 39.42
CA LEU A 8 1.97 3.78 39.15
C LEU A 8 0.88 3.88 38.08
N PHE A 9 0.11 4.97 38.06
CA PHE A 9 -0.88 5.20 37.01
C PHE A 9 -0.24 5.53 35.66
N SER A 10 0.86 6.28 35.65
CA SER A 10 1.60 6.54 34.41
C SER A 10 2.23 5.26 33.86
N ALA A 11 2.78 4.41 34.74
CA ALA A 11 3.26 3.08 34.36
C ALA A 11 2.14 2.21 33.77
N LEU A 12 0.95 2.21 34.40
CA LEU A 12 -0.22 1.50 33.87
C LEU A 12 -0.59 2.00 32.47
N CYS A 13 -0.60 3.32 32.24
CA CYS A 13 -0.87 3.89 30.91
C CYS A 13 0.15 3.39 29.88
N VAL A 14 1.45 3.35 30.25
CA VAL A 14 2.51 2.86 29.36
C VAL A 14 2.34 1.37 29.07
N VAL A 15 2.18 0.52 30.09
CA VAL A 15 2.00 -0.93 29.92
C VAL A 15 0.78 -1.24 29.05
N LYS A 16 -0.33 -0.54 29.29
CA LYS A 16 -1.54 -0.72 28.50
C LYS A 16 -1.33 -0.29 27.05
N GLY A 17 -0.75 0.89 26.82
CA GLY A 17 -0.42 1.35 25.46
C GLY A 17 0.52 0.39 24.73
N SER A 18 1.47 -0.23 25.46
CA SER A 18 2.35 -1.26 24.91
C SER A 18 1.61 -2.53 24.51
N ILE A 19 0.66 -3.01 25.32
CA ILE A 19 -0.21 -4.15 24.97
C ILE A 19 -1.04 -3.82 23.72
N SER A 20 -1.65 -2.63 23.69
CA SER A 20 -2.42 -2.18 22.52
C SER A 20 -1.57 -2.11 21.26
N THR A 21 -0.33 -1.64 21.39
CA THR A 21 0.64 -1.54 20.29
C THR A 21 1.07 -2.92 19.81
N LEU A 22 1.40 -3.82 20.73
CA LEU A 22 1.91 -5.15 20.43
C LEU A 22 0.88 -6.01 19.67
N PHE A 23 -0.37 -6.00 20.14
CA PHE A 23 -1.42 -6.85 19.58
C PHE A 23 -2.36 -6.15 18.59
N GLY A 24 -2.13 -4.84 18.35
CA GLY A 24 -2.95 -4.03 17.45
C GLY A 24 -4.44 -4.08 17.83
N LEU A 25 -4.75 -3.87 19.11
CA LEU A 25 -6.11 -3.93 19.64
C LEU A 25 -6.31 -2.95 20.79
N SER A 26 -7.55 -2.50 20.99
CA SER A 26 -7.97 -1.77 22.18
C SER A 26 -8.77 -2.68 23.10
N GLY A 27 -8.50 -2.59 24.39
CA GLY A 27 -9.12 -3.40 25.44
C GLY A 27 -9.31 -2.59 26.71
N LYS A 28 -10.29 -3.01 27.51
CA LYS A 28 -10.64 -2.41 28.80
C LYS A 28 -9.86 -3.07 29.93
N VAL A 29 -9.43 -2.27 30.90
CA VAL A 29 -8.83 -2.75 32.13
C VAL A 29 -9.92 -3.07 33.16
N SER A 30 -9.82 -4.23 33.81
CA SER A 30 -10.68 -4.63 34.93
C SER A 30 -9.85 -5.28 36.05
N LYS A 31 -10.44 -5.47 37.23
CA LYS A 31 -9.79 -6.06 38.43
C LYS A 31 -8.45 -5.38 38.81
N LEU A 32 -8.30 -4.10 38.52
CA LEU A 32 -7.08 -3.32 38.80
C LEU A 32 -6.76 -3.28 40.30
N LYS A 33 -5.55 -3.67 40.68
CA LYS A 33 -5.05 -3.69 42.05
C LYS A 33 -3.67 -3.05 42.12
N PHE A 34 -3.48 -2.18 43.11
CA PHE A 34 -2.19 -1.62 43.47
C PHE A 34 -1.76 -2.17 44.83
N LYS A 35 -0.52 -2.67 44.92
CA LYS A 35 0.08 -3.14 46.17
C LYS A 35 1.54 -2.72 46.20
N ASN A 36 1.84 -1.68 46.99
CA ASN A 36 3.16 -1.05 47.04
C ASN A 36 3.62 -0.65 45.62
N GLU A 37 4.78 -1.11 45.17
CA GLU A 37 5.31 -0.90 43.82
C GLU A 37 4.72 -1.82 42.72
N LYS A 38 3.78 -2.70 43.07
CA LYS A 38 3.20 -3.68 42.13
C LYS A 38 1.81 -3.27 41.66
N VAL A 39 1.54 -3.54 40.39
CA VAL A 39 0.25 -3.32 39.74
C VAL A 39 -0.19 -4.61 39.07
N SER A 40 -1.45 -4.99 39.27
CA SER A 40 -2.04 -6.12 38.56
C SER A 40 -3.42 -5.79 38.02
N PHE A 41 -3.74 -6.32 36.85
CA PHE A 41 -5.01 -6.07 36.18
C PHE A 41 -5.33 -7.13 35.12
N ASN A 42 -6.61 -7.17 34.73
CA ASN A 42 -7.09 -7.93 33.58
C ASN A 42 -7.31 -6.96 32.41
N TYR A 43 -6.80 -7.30 31.24
CA TYR A 43 -6.98 -6.53 30.01
C TYR A 43 -7.88 -7.31 29.05
N SER A 44 -9.09 -6.81 28.80
CA SER A 44 -10.05 -7.51 27.93
C SER A 44 -9.58 -7.52 26.48
N LEU A 45 -9.69 -8.67 25.83
CA LEU A 45 -9.33 -8.84 24.44
C LEU A 45 -10.57 -8.72 23.55
N SER A 46 -10.50 -7.89 22.51
CA SER A 46 -11.55 -7.72 21.51
C SER A 46 -11.47 -8.76 20.38
N LYS A 47 -10.37 -9.52 20.30
CA LYS A 47 -10.12 -10.62 19.36
C LYS A 47 -9.23 -11.67 20.02
N GLU A 48 -9.23 -12.90 19.53
CA GLU A 48 -8.25 -13.90 19.96
C GLU A 48 -6.83 -13.46 19.60
N ILE A 49 -5.89 -13.74 20.51
CA ILE A 49 -4.47 -13.48 20.31
C ILE A 49 -3.67 -14.72 20.68
N GLU A 50 -2.57 -14.93 19.98
CA GLU A 50 -1.57 -15.94 20.33
C GLU A 50 -0.41 -15.27 21.08
N MET A 51 0.03 -15.88 22.17
CA MET A 51 1.28 -15.51 22.84
C MET A 51 2.33 -16.55 22.48
N ASN A 52 3.48 -16.08 22.02
CA ASN A 52 4.68 -16.90 21.80
C ASN A 52 5.70 -16.66 22.92
N ASP A 53 6.80 -17.42 22.90
CA ASP A 53 7.86 -17.31 23.91
C ASP A 53 8.52 -15.91 23.95
N ASP A 54 8.48 -15.16 22.85
CA ASP A 54 9.10 -13.83 22.70
C ASP A 54 8.18 -12.67 23.15
N THR A 55 6.88 -12.93 23.34
CA THR A 55 5.85 -11.89 23.61
C THR A 55 6.19 -11.03 24.83
N LEU A 56 6.74 -11.65 25.88
CA LEU A 56 7.16 -10.94 27.09
C LEU A 56 8.36 -10.03 26.83
N GLU A 57 9.33 -10.47 26.02
CA GLU A 57 10.50 -9.68 25.65
C GLU A 57 10.08 -8.48 24.79
N GLU A 58 9.23 -8.70 23.79
CA GLU A 58 8.69 -7.63 22.94
C GLU A 58 7.91 -6.58 23.74
N LEU A 59 7.05 -7.02 24.65
CA LEU A 59 6.30 -6.12 25.53
C LEU A 59 7.25 -5.27 26.40
N ASN A 60 8.26 -5.89 27.03
CA ASN A 60 9.25 -5.19 27.83
C ASN A 60 10.08 -4.20 27.00
N ASN A 61 10.38 -4.54 25.74
CA ASN A 61 11.09 -3.66 24.80
C ASN A 61 10.26 -2.41 24.46
N ILE A 62 8.96 -2.56 24.17
CA ILE A 62 8.06 -1.43 23.88
C ILE A 62 7.93 -0.51 25.12
N ILE A 63 7.73 -1.10 26.31
CA ILE A 63 7.66 -0.34 27.57
C ILE A 63 8.95 0.45 27.81
N SER A 64 10.10 -0.23 27.71
CA SER A 64 11.42 0.38 27.91
C SER A 64 11.67 1.50 26.91
N TYR A 65 11.31 1.29 25.64
CA TYR A 65 11.41 2.30 24.60
C TYR A 65 10.56 3.52 24.94
N LYS A 66 9.27 3.32 25.30
CA LYS A 66 8.36 4.43 25.56
C LYS A 66 8.77 5.27 26.77
N ILE A 67 9.35 4.64 27.79
CA ILE A 67 9.92 5.33 28.95
C ILE A 67 11.15 6.14 28.52
N LYS A 68 12.08 5.55 27.75
CA LYS A 68 13.30 6.22 27.26
C LYS A 68 13.01 7.37 26.30
N GLU A 69 11.95 7.27 25.50
CA GLU A 69 11.51 8.32 24.57
C GLU A 69 11.12 9.62 25.30
N ASN A 70 10.82 9.56 26.60
CA ASN A 70 10.42 10.72 27.40
C ASN A 70 9.22 11.48 26.78
N SER A 71 8.20 10.73 26.39
CA SER A 71 6.95 11.27 25.85
C SER A 71 6.20 12.08 26.91
N PHE A 72 5.53 13.14 26.47
CA PHE A 72 4.68 13.97 27.32
C PHE A 72 3.26 13.40 27.37
N PHE A 73 2.72 13.23 28.57
CA PHE A 73 1.29 13.01 28.76
C PHE A 73 0.55 14.30 28.46
N GLN A 74 -0.63 14.22 27.85
CA GLN A 74 -1.57 15.33 27.77
C GLN A 74 -2.82 14.94 28.56
N VAL A 75 -3.26 15.84 29.44
CA VAL A 75 -4.42 15.62 30.29
C VAL A 75 -5.39 16.76 30.10
N PHE A 76 -6.65 16.44 29.83
CA PHE A 76 -7.68 17.45 29.66
C PHE A 76 -9.03 16.93 30.14
N LYS A 77 -9.89 17.88 30.51
CA LYS A 77 -11.23 17.61 30.99
C LYS A 77 -12.25 17.92 29.93
N ILE A 78 -13.18 17.01 29.70
CA ILE A 78 -14.20 17.12 28.65
C ILE A 78 -15.48 16.43 29.09
N LEU A 79 -16.65 16.88 28.61
CA LEU A 79 -17.92 16.20 28.90
C LEU A 79 -17.92 14.81 28.26
N SER A 80 -18.45 13.81 28.94
CA SER A 80 -18.50 12.42 28.46
C SER A 80 -19.16 12.28 27.09
N LYS A 81 -20.24 13.02 26.82
CA LYS A 81 -20.88 13.07 25.50
C LYS A 81 -19.97 13.63 24.40
N GLU A 82 -19.22 14.70 24.70
CA GLU A 82 -18.27 15.29 23.75
C GLU A 82 -17.08 14.35 23.52
N ALA A 83 -16.56 13.73 24.58
CA ALA A 83 -15.52 12.72 24.51
C ALA A 83 -15.95 11.52 23.65
N ALA A 84 -17.18 11.02 23.85
CA ALA A 84 -17.72 9.91 23.07
C ALA A 84 -17.89 10.28 21.60
N SER A 85 -18.26 11.53 21.29
CA SER A 85 -18.33 12.03 19.91
C SER A 85 -16.96 12.15 19.24
N ILE A 86 -15.89 12.44 19.98
CA ILE A 86 -14.54 12.61 19.43
C ILE A 86 -13.82 11.26 19.32
N TYR A 87 -13.97 10.41 20.32
CA TYR A 87 -13.15 9.22 20.49
C TYR A 87 -13.88 7.89 20.33
N GLY A 88 -15.22 7.87 20.28
CA GLY A 88 -16.00 6.63 20.36
C GLY A 88 -16.09 6.10 21.81
N SER A 89 -17.28 5.64 22.18
CA SER A 89 -17.58 5.14 23.54
C SER A 89 -16.76 3.90 23.94
N GLU A 90 -16.38 3.11 22.94
CA GLU A 90 -15.60 1.88 23.04
C GLU A 90 -14.14 2.12 23.42
N HIS A 91 -13.61 3.31 23.11
CA HIS A 91 -12.24 3.72 23.43
C HIS A 91 -12.13 4.44 24.78
N LEU A 92 -13.27 4.84 25.36
CA LEU A 92 -13.35 5.47 26.66
C LEU A 92 -13.59 4.40 27.74
N GLU A 93 -12.55 4.08 28.49
CA GLU A 93 -12.62 3.09 29.55
C GLU A 93 -13.36 3.61 30.79
N SER A 94 -14.37 2.86 31.25
CA SER A 94 -14.96 3.00 32.58
C SER A 94 -15.51 1.67 33.04
N ASP A 95 -15.32 1.36 34.32
CA ASP A 95 -15.87 0.16 34.99
C ASP A 95 -17.40 0.21 35.13
N GLN A 96 -18.03 1.35 34.77
CA GLN A 96 -19.48 1.59 34.81
C GLN A 96 -19.93 2.41 33.60
N ALA A 97 -21.21 2.32 33.24
CA ALA A 97 -21.81 3.23 32.27
C ALA A 97 -21.56 4.70 32.70
N ILE A 98 -20.90 5.47 31.83
CA ILE A 98 -20.62 6.89 32.07
C ILE A 98 -21.89 7.66 31.67
N PRO A 99 -22.59 8.35 32.58
CA PRO A 99 -23.70 9.22 32.18
C PRO A 99 -23.21 10.31 31.24
N ASP A 100 -24.04 10.70 30.27
CA ASP A 100 -23.68 11.59 29.14
C ASP A 100 -23.25 13.02 29.56
N ASP A 101 -23.53 13.42 30.80
CA ASP A 101 -23.28 14.77 31.31
C ASP A 101 -22.20 14.85 32.41
N ILE A 102 -21.34 13.83 32.52
CA ILE A 102 -20.24 13.84 33.50
C ILE A 102 -18.95 14.34 32.87
N GLU A 103 -18.22 15.20 33.61
CA GLU A 103 -16.85 15.59 33.26
C GLU A 103 -15.89 14.39 33.38
N LEU A 104 -15.25 14.03 32.27
CA LEU A 104 -14.18 13.05 32.19
C LEU A 104 -12.82 13.74 32.20
N ARG A 105 -11.86 13.17 32.94
CA ARG A 105 -10.44 13.47 32.82
C ARG A 105 -9.81 12.47 31.88
N ILE A 106 -9.47 12.93 30.68
CA ILE A 106 -8.85 12.13 29.63
C ILE A 106 -7.34 12.26 29.73
N VAL A 107 -6.65 11.12 29.64
CA VAL A 107 -5.21 11.03 29.56
C VAL A 107 -4.84 10.46 28.20
N THR A 108 -3.96 11.13 27.49
CA THR A 108 -3.40 10.64 26.24
C THR A 108 -1.88 10.73 26.20
N LEU A 109 -1.26 9.73 25.58
CA LEU A 109 0.10 9.81 25.05
C LEU A 109 -0.03 9.74 23.54
N ARG A 110 0.52 10.74 22.85
CA ARG A 110 0.41 10.85 21.39
C ARG A 110 0.80 9.54 20.70
N ASN A 111 -0.04 9.11 19.75
CA ASN A 111 0.12 7.91 18.94
C ASN A 111 0.41 6.64 19.76
N PHE A 112 -0.16 6.51 20.95
CA PHE A 112 0.22 5.41 21.85
C PHE A 112 -0.85 5.00 22.86
N TYR A 113 -1.60 5.96 23.41
CA TYR A 113 -2.52 5.66 24.51
C TYR A 113 -3.64 6.70 24.63
N LEU A 114 -4.85 6.21 24.90
CA LEU A 114 -6.02 7.00 25.27
C LEU A 114 -6.78 6.28 26.39
N SER A 115 -7.18 7.00 27.44
CA SER A 115 -8.06 6.47 28.49
C SER A 115 -8.69 7.60 29.31
N ALA A 116 -9.86 7.31 29.90
CA ALA A 116 -10.47 8.15 30.92
C ALA A 116 -10.06 7.65 32.31
N THR A 117 -9.57 8.54 33.18
CA THR A 117 -9.14 8.17 34.54
C THR A 117 -9.39 9.27 35.54
N ARG A 118 -9.75 8.90 36.77
CA ARG A 118 -9.89 9.84 37.89
C ARG A 118 -8.56 10.16 38.59
N ASN A 119 -7.46 9.53 38.18
CA ASN A 119 -6.19 9.57 38.89
C ASN A 119 -5.13 10.37 38.12
N PRO A 120 -4.30 11.16 38.82
CA PRO A 120 -3.25 11.95 38.19
C PRO A 120 -2.19 11.07 37.50
N VAL A 121 -1.52 11.65 36.50
CA VAL A 121 -0.37 11.05 35.81
C VAL A 121 0.79 12.04 35.78
N LEU A 122 1.99 11.51 35.63
CA LEU A 122 3.23 12.28 35.50
C LEU A 122 3.19 13.13 34.22
N ARG A 123 4.03 14.16 34.18
CA ARG A 123 4.22 14.99 32.98
C ARG A 123 4.84 14.18 31.84
N ASN A 124 5.85 13.37 32.16
CA ASN A 124 6.62 12.64 31.16
C ASN A 124 6.81 11.16 31.51
N THR A 125 7.01 10.31 30.49
CA THR A 125 7.21 8.88 30.68
C THR A 125 8.55 8.51 31.33
N LYS A 126 9.61 9.31 31.18
CA LYS A 126 10.92 9.00 31.79
C LYS A 126 10.87 8.97 33.32
N ASP A 127 10.00 9.79 33.92
CA ASP A 127 9.91 9.97 35.36
C ASP A 127 9.19 8.79 36.03
N ILE A 128 8.71 7.82 35.24
CA ILE A 128 8.17 6.55 35.71
C ILE A 128 9.26 5.69 36.36
N GLY A 129 10.50 5.77 35.88
CA GLY A 129 11.58 4.86 36.29
C GLY A 129 11.55 3.57 35.47
N ASN A 130 11.91 2.43 36.06
CA ASN A 130 11.90 1.15 35.35
C ASN A 130 10.60 0.38 35.60
N VAL A 131 10.07 -0.29 34.57
CA VAL A 131 8.85 -1.09 34.66
C VAL A 131 9.18 -2.52 34.24
N LEU A 132 8.95 -3.47 35.13
CA LEU A 132 9.25 -4.88 34.94
C LEU A 132 7.96 -5.69 34.92
N ILE A 133 7.63 -6.32 33.80
CA ILE A 133 6.51 -7.26 33.73
C ILE A 133 6.92 -8.54 34.48
N GLU A 134 6.23 -8.85 35.58
CA GLU A 134 6.49 -10.04 36.40
C GLU A 134 5.79 -11.27 35.83
N ASN A 135 4.59 -11.10 35.29
CA ASN A 135 3.82 -12.17 34.67
C ASN A 135 2.79 -11.60 33.69
N ILE A 136 2.64 -12.25 32.54
CA ILE A 136 1.57 -12.03 31.57
C ILE A 136 1.05 -13.39 31.09
N SER A 137 -0.26 -13.61 31.16
CA SER A 137 -0.87 -14.88 30.74
C SER A 137 -2.26 -14.69 30.17
N LEU A 138 -2.63 -15.54 29.21
CA LEU A 138 -3.98 -15.59 28.64
C LEU A 138 -4.97 -16.27 29.59
N ASP A 139 -6.11 -15.62 29.79
CA ASP A 139 -7.30 -16.18 30.41
C ASP A 139 -8.33 -16.42 29.29
N HIS A 140 -8.32 -17.64 28.75
CA HIS A 140 -9.19 -18.04 27.64
C HIS A 140 -10.68 -18.03 28.04
N GLU A 141 -11.01 -18.30 29.30
CA GLU A 141 -12.39 -18.34 29.78
C GLU A 141 -13.02 -16.94 29.80
N ASN A 142 -12.23 -15.92 30.14
CA ASN A 142 -12.71 -14.54 30.27
C ASN A 142 -12.25 -13.63 29.11
N SER A 143 -11.66 -14.19 28.05
CA SER A 143 -11.08 -13.46 26.92
C SER A 143 -10.25 -12.26 27.37
N ALA A 144 -9.28 -12.49 28.25
CA ALA A 144 -8.48 -11.42 28.86
C ALA A 144 -6.99 -11.80 29.00
N LEU A 145 -6.13 -10.78 29.03
CA LEU A 145 -4.74 -10.91 29.48
C LEU A 145 -4.65 -10.57 30.97
N LEU A 146 -4.08 -11.46 31.76
CA LEU A 146 -3.74 -11.22 33.15
C LEU A 146 -2.34 -10.64 33.21
N VAL A 147 -2.20 -9.41 33.68
CA VAL A 147 -0.92 -8.67 33.67
C VAL A 147 -0.53 -8.30 35.09
N ASN A 148 0.72 -8.62 35.46
CA ASN A 148 1.34 -8.22 36.71
C ASN A 148 2.68 -7.55 36.41
N PHE A 149 2.89 -6.37 36.95
CA PHE A 149 4.16 -5.65 36.78
C PHE A 149 4.58 -4.90 38.04
N LYS A 150 5.87 -4.61 38.13
CA LYS A 150 6.50 -3.87 39.22
C LYS A 150 7.14 -2.60 38.67
N VAL A 151 7.02 -1.50 39.40
CA VAL A 151 7.67 -0.22 39.07
C VAL A 151 8.85 0.01 40.02
N GLU A 152 10.05 0.12 39.47
CA GLU A 152 11.25 0.43 40.22
C GLU A 152 11.56 1.92 40.11
N ASN A 153 11.03 2.66 41.08
CA ASN A 153 11.27 4.08 41.23
C ASN A 153 11.28 4.46 42.72
N PRO A 154 12.36 5.09 43.23
CA PRO A 154 12.47 5.45 44.64
C PRO A 154 11.32 6.34 45.15
N LEU A 155 10.73 7.14 44.27
CA LEU A 155 9.64 8.06 44.60
C LEU A 155 8.28 7.37 44.73
N VAL A 156 8.15 6.09 44.38
CA VAL A 156 6.89 5.34 44.56
C VAL A 156 6.46 5.28 46.03
N ARG A 157 7.43 5.37 46.96
CA ARG A 157 7.20 5.37 48.42
C ARG A 157 7.25 6.77 49.04
N ALA A 158 7.39 7.82 48.24
CA ALA A 158 7.44 9.20 48.71
C ALA A 158 6.04 9.71 49.15
N SER A 159 6.01 10.74 50.00
CA SER A 159 4.76 11.39 50.42
C SER A 159 4.10 12.14 49.26
N GLU A 160 2.77 12.32 49.31
CA GLU A 160 1.96 12.90 48.23
C GLU A 160 2.43 14.30 47.78
N GLU A 161 3.02 15.08 48.67
CA GLU A 161 3.55 16.43 48.38
C GLU A 161 4.65 16.42 47.31
N ASN A 162 5.43 15.33 47.18
CA ASN A 162 6.53 15.24 46.23
C ASN A 162 6.08 15.03 44.78
N PHE A 163 4.80 14.69 44.55
CA PHE A 163 4.31 14.42 43.20
C PHE A 163 3.77 15.66 42.49
N LYS A 164 3.48 16.75 43.22
CA LYS A 164 2.79 17.92 42.68
C LYS A 164 3.54 18.55 41.50
N ASP A 165 4.87 18.61 41.59
CA ASP A 165 5.73 19.18 40.56
C ASP A 165 6.02 18.21 39.40
N LEU A 166 5.75 16.92 39.60
CA LEU A 166 5.96 15.84 38.63
C LEU A 166 4.72 15.56 37.78
N CYS A 167 3.53 15.93 38.26
CA CYS A 167 2.29 15.73 37.53
C CYS A 167 2.21 16.60 36.26
N CYS A 168 1.47 16.09 35.27
CA CYS A 168 1.15 16.85 34.07
C CYS A 168 0.21 18.03 34.39
N GLU A 169 0.31 19.09 33.59
CA GLU A 169 -0.72 20.14 33.56
C GLU A 169 -2.05 19.56 33.04
N GLU A 170 -3.16 20.01 33.63
CA GLU A 170 -4.50 19.57 33.23
C GLU A 170 -5.27 20.74 32.62
N TYR A 171 -5.72 20.58 31.37
CA TYR A 171 -6.53 21.59 30.70
C TYR A 171 -8.00 21.43 31.05
N SER A 172 -8.65 22.52 31.47
CA SER A 172 -10.07 22.52 31.79
C SER A 172 -10.95 22.60 30.53
N ILE A 173 -12.25 22.33 30.69
CA ILE A 173 -13.24 22.56 29.62
C ILE A 173 -13.22 24.02 29.15
N GLN A 174 -12.98 24.98 30.07
CA GLN A 174 -12.87 26.39 29.70
C GLN A 174 -11.62 26.66 28.86
N ASP A 175 -10.49 26.04 29.18
CA ASP A 175 -9.25 26.21 28.38
C ASP A 175 -9.41 25.65 26.96
N ILE A 176 -10.19 24.58 26.79
CA ILE A 176 -10.56 24.05 25.47
C ILE A 176 -11.45 25.04 24.72
N LYS A 177 -12.50 25.56 25.38
CA LYS A 177 -13.44 26.54 24.78
C LYS A 177 -12.76 27.86 24.42
N ASP A 178 -11.80 28.29 25.22
CA ASP A 178 -10.97 29.48 24.98
C ASP A 178 -9.89 29.26 23.92
N GLY A 179 -9.75 28.03 23.39
CA GLY A 179 -8.76 27.67 22.38
C GLY A 179 -7.32 27.59 22.89
N LYS A 180 -7.09 27.55 24.20
CA LYS A 180 -5.75 27.39 24.81
C LYS A 180 -5.20 25.98 24.67
N PHE A 181 -6.08 24.98 24.55
CA PHE A 181 -5.72 23.60 24.32
C PHE A 181 -6.63 22.98 23.26
N ILE A 182 -6.03 22.38 22.24
CA ILE A 182 -6.75 21.66 21.20
C ILE A 182 -6.79 20.20 21.59
N VAL A 183 -8.00 19.67 21.76
CA VAL A 183 -8.25 18.26 22.06
C VAL A 183 -7.68 17.41 20.92
N PRO A 184 -6.74 16.48 21.18
CA PRO A 184 -6.17 15.62 20.15
C PRO A 184 -7.24 14.75 19.48
N SER A 185 -7.10 14.48 18.19
CA SER A 185 -8.00 13.55 17.49
C SER A 185 -7.80 12.10 17.98
N LEU A 186 -8.75 11.21 17.70
CA LEU A 186 -8.57 9.77 17.99
C LEU A 186 -7.30 9.21 17.33
N GLU A 187 -7.02 9.66 16.09
CA GLU A 187 -5.82 9.29 15.32
C GLU A 187 -4.52 9.76 15.97
N ASP A 188 -4.51 10.94 16.59
CA ASP A 188 -3.35 11.46 17.32
C ASP A 188 -3.17 10.82 18.70
N SER A 189 -4.18 10.14 19.23
CA SER A 189 -4.21 9.65 20.61
C SER A 189 -3.96 8.15 20.76
N LEU A 190 -4.60 7.32 19.94
CA LEU A 190 -4.38 5.88 19.99
C LEU A 190 -3.05 5.50 19.35
N PRO A 191 -2.45 4.34 19.69
CA PRO A 191 -1.40 3.79 18.85
C PRO A 191 -1.94 3.84 17.43
N ILE A 192 -1.15 4.35 16.48
CA ILE A 192 -1.44 4.13 15.07
C ILE A 192 -1.61 2.63 15.01
N SER A 193 -2.86 2.17 14.87
CA SER A 193 -3.15 0.78 14.60
C SER A 193 -2.19 0.48 13.47
N ILE A 194 -1.26 -0.43 13.76
CA ILE A 194 -0.27 -0.90 12.81
C ILE A 194 -1.10 -1.35 11.63
N ASN A 195 -1.28 -0.45 10.66
CA ASN A 195 -1.66 -0.79 9.32
C ASN A 195 -0.37 -1.36 8.72
N LEU A 196 0.02 -2.54 9.22
CA LEU A 196 0.09 -3.66 8.30
C LEU A 196 -1.30 -3.68 7.69
N ASP A 197 -1.40 -3.25 6.44
CA ASP A 197 -2.67 -3.17 5.71
C ASP A 197 -3.50 -4.43 5.92
N ILE A 198 -4.44 -4.41 6.87
CA ILE A 198 -5.43 -5.48 7.03
C ILE A 198 -6.78 -4.80 6.99
N ILE A 199 -7.53 -5.15 5.92
CA ILE A 199 -8.92 -4.88 5.57
C ILE A 199 -9.82 -4.65 6.78
N GLY A 200 -10.65 -5.52 7.34
CA GLY A 200 -11.46 -6.58 6.73
C GLY A 200 -10.66 -7.60 5.95
N ASP A 201 -9.87 -8.40 6.65
CA ASP A 201 -9.03 -9.49 6.15
C ASP A 201 -8.00 -9.13 5.01
N GLU A 202 -8.29 -8.28 4.00
CA GLU A 202 -7.49 -8.11 2.76
C GLU A 202 -6.23 -7.21 2.91
N LEU A 203 -5.10 -7.60 2.31
CA LEU A 203 -3.77 -6.94 2.35
C LEU A 203 -3.31 -6.53 0.94
N VAL A 204 -3.12 -5.23 0.66
CA VAL A 204 -2.68 -4.73 -0.65
C VAL A 204 -1.56 -3.69 -0.50
N ASN A 205 -0.34 -4.07 -0.87
CA ASN A 205 0.85 -3.19 -0.91
C ASN A 205 1.78 -3.57 -2.09
N PRO A 206 2.86 -2.81 -2.36
CA PRO A 206 3.75 -3.08 -3.51
C PRO A 206 4.34 -4.49 -3.57
N TRP A 207 4.47 -5.16 -2.42
CA TRP A 207 5.09 -6.48 -2.30
C TRP A 207 4.07 -7.63 -2.21
N GLU A 208 2.91 -7.39 -1.60
CA GLU A 208 1.95 -8.43 -1.24
C GLU A 208 0.53 -7.99 -1.53
N VAL A 209 -0.23 -8.92 -2.12
CA VAL A 209 -1.66 -8.75 -2.42
C VAL A 209 -2.35 -10.04 -2.02
N LYS A 210 -3.22 -9.96 -1.00
CA LYS A 210 -4.03 -11.06 -0.47
C LYS A 210 -5.46 -10.58 -0.25
N ALA A 211 -6.42 -11.38 -0.69
CA ALA A 211 -7.82 -11.23 -0.34
C ALA A 211 -8.34 -12.52 0.28
N ASP A 212 -9.22 -12.40 1.27
CA ASP A 212 -9.65 -13.54 2.12
C ASP A 212 -10.97 -14.14 1.66
N ASN A 213 -11.56 -13.57 0.63
CA ASN A 213 -12.71 -14.11 -0.06
C ASN A 213 -12.34 -14.61 -1.45
N ALA A 214 -13.08 -15.61 -1.94
CA ALA A 214 -12.87 -16.19 -3.27
C ALA A 214 -13.16 -15.24 -4.44
N TYR A 215 -13.84 -14.11 -4.18
CA TYR A 215 -14.19 -13.09 -5.18
C TYR A 215 -13.02 -12.13 -5.48
N GLY A 216 -11.95 -12.16 -4.68
CA GLY A 216 -10.78 -11.31 -4.82
C GLY A 216 -10.97 -9.96 -4.15
N ILE A 217 -10.23 -8.95 -4.63
CA ILE A 217 -10.12 -7.64 -3.98
C ILE A 217 -11.34 -6.78 -4.29
N ASP A 218 -11.90 -6.16 -3.25
CA ASP A 218 -12.92 -5.11 -3.41
C ASP A 218 -12.27 -3.79 -3.85
N TYR A 219 -12.14 -3.59 -5.17
CA TYR A 219 -11.48 -2.41 -5.71
C TYR A 219 -12.21 -1.10 -5.39
N ASN A 220 -13.53 -1.09 -5.18
CA ASN A 220 -14.25 0.14 -4.82
C ASN A 220 -13.83 0.59 -3.42
N LYS A 221 -13.80 -0.33 -2.44
CA LYS A 221 -13.28 -0.03 -1.10
C LYS A 221 -11.81 0.39 -1.13
N LEU A 222 -11.00 -0.28 -1.96
CA LEU A 222 -9.58 0.06 -2.09
C LEU A 222 -9.36 1.46 -2.66
N ILE A 223 -10.15 1.85 -3.67
CA ILE A 223 -10.12 3.19 -4.28
C ILE A 223 -10.51 4.25 -3.25
N ASP A 224 -11.57 4.01 -2.48
CA ASP A 224 -12.01 4.92 -1.42
C ASP A 224 -10.94 5.06 -0.33
N LYS A 225 -10.37 3.94 0.15
CA LYS A 225 -9.29 3.94 1.16
C LYS A 225 -8.06 4.69 0.67
N PHE A 226 -7.68 4.50 -0.59
CA PHE A 226 -6.51 5.18 -1.16
C PHE A 226 -6.83 6.64 -1.49
N GLY A 227 -8.11 7.05 -1.50
CA GLY A 227 -8.53 8.39 -1.89
C GLY A 227 -8.30 8.64 -3.38
N CYS A 228 -8.45 7.60 -4.20
CA CYS A 228 -8.43 7.66 -5.66
C CYS A 228 -9.83 8.00 -6.19
N LYS A 229 -9.93 8.37 -7.47
CA LYS A 229 -11.21 8.61 -8.13
C LYS A 229 -11.49 7.55 -9.18
N LEU A 230 -12.75 7.18 -9.37
CA LEU A 230 -13.16 6.30 -10.48
C LEU A 230 -13.06 7.04 -11.82
N ILE A 231 -12.61 6.32 -12.85
CA ILE A 231 -12.63 6.80 -14.23
C ILE A 231 -14.08 6.76 -14.71
N THR A 232 -14.59 7.92 -15.10
CA THR A 232 -15.98 8.04 -15.55
C THR A 232 -16.10 7.81 -17.05
N LYS A 233 -17.32 7.45 -17.49
CA LYS A 233 -17.64 7.34 -18.92
C LYS A 233 -17.35 8.65 -19.66
N ASP A 234 -17.68 9.78 -19.05
CA ASP A 234 -17.46 11.11 -19.64
C ASP A 234 -15.98 11.40 -19.89
N MET A 235 -15.08 10.93 -19.00
CA MET A 235 -13.63 11.05 -19.19
C MET A 235 -13.14 10.19 -20.35
N ILE A 236 -13.66 8.97 -20.48
CA ILE A 236 -13.33 8.07 -21.58
C ILE A 236 -13.81 8.69 -22.90
N GLU A 237 -15.06 9.12 -22.98
CA GLU A 237 -15.61 9.77 -24.17
C GLU A 237 -14.87 11.08 -24.51
N ARG A 238 -14.43 11.84 -23.50
CA ARG A 238 -13.60 13.03 -23.71
C ARG A 238 -12.24 12.67 -24.32
N MET A 239 -11.57 11.63 -23.82
CA MET A 239 -10.32 11.13 -24.40
C MET A 239 -10.52 10.69 -25.85
N GLU A 240 -11.58 9.95 -26.15
CA GLU A 240 -11.88 9.52 -27.53
C GLU A 240 -12.11 10.72 -28.46
N ARG A 241 -12.86 11.74 -28.01
CA ARG A 241 -13.06 12.97 -28.79
C ARG A 241 -11.77 13.75 -29.03
N LEU A 242 -10.92 13.89 -28.01
CA LEU A 242 -9.68 14.65 -28.10
C LEU A 242 -8.65 13.97 -29.01
N THR A 243 -8.61 12.64 -29.01
CA THR A 243 -7.56 11.86 -29.68
C THR A 243 -8.01 11.23 -31.00
N GLY A 244 -9.32 11.15 -31.24
CA GLY A 244 -9.90 10.44 -32.39
C GLY A 244 -9.71 8.92 -32.35
N GLN A 245 -9.24 8.37 -31.23
CA GLN A 245 -8.99 6.94 -31.04
C GLN A 245 -10.07 6.33 -30.16
N LYS A 246 -10.51 5.12 -30.50
CA LYS A 246 -11.42 4.34 -29.64
C LYS A 246 -10.71 3.94 -28.35
N ALA A 247 -11.40 4.06 -27.23
CA ALA A 247 -10.89 3.69 -25.94
C ALA A 247 -10.47 2.21 -25.89
N HIS A 248 -9.28 1.97 -25.31
CA HIS A 248 -8.79 0.62 -25.08
C HIS A 248 -9.83 -0.21 -24.32
N HIS A 249 -9.93 -1.52 -24.60
CA HIS A 249 -10.87 -2.40 -23.89
C HIS A 249 -10.62 -2.40 -22.38
N PHE A 250 -9.41 -2.08 -21.92
CA PHE A 250 -9.13 -1.92 -20.50
C PHE A 250 -9.88 -0.76 -19.83
N PHE A 251 -10.11 0.34 -20.54
CA PHE A 251 -11.01 1.39 -20.05
C PHE A 251 -12.45 0.90 -20.09
N ARG A 252 -12.88 0.38 -21.25
CA ARG A 252 -14.27 -0.03 -21.50
C ARG A 252 -14.76 -1.15 -20.57
N ARG A 253 -13.85 -1.96 -20.04
CA ARG A 253 -14.13 -3.13 -19.17
C ARG A 253 -13.73 -2.91 -17.72
N ASN A 254 -13.46 -1.66 -17.30
CA ASN A 254 -13.05 -1.30 -15.95
C ASN A 254 -11.83 -2.08 -15.44
N ILE A 255 -10.88 -2.38 -16.33
CA ILE A 255 -9.59 -2.97 -15.94
C ILE A 255 -8.69 -1.86 -15.44
N PHE A 256 -8.60 -0.75 -16.17
CA PHE A 256 -8.10 0.52 -15.63
C PHE A 256 -9.32 1.32 -15.18
N LEU A 257 -9.60 1.31 -13.88
CA LEU A 257 -10.85 1.86 -13.33
C LEU A 257 -10.68 3.10 -12.45
N SER A 258 -9.48 3.40 -11.95
CA SER A 258 -9.28 4.56 -11.08
C SER A 258 -8.10 5.41 -11.51
N HIS A 259 -8.08 6.65 -11.03
CA HIS A 259 -7.08 7.63 -11.39
C HIS A 259 -6.83 8.65 -10.28
N ARG A 260 -5.76 9.43 -10.47
CA ARG A 260 -5.51 10.70 -9.81
C ARG A 260 -5.21 11.74 -10.87
N ASP A 261 -6.00 12.80 -10.93
CA ASP A 261 -5.76 13.95 -11.81
C ASP A 261 -5.69 13.65 -13.33
N PHE A 262 -6.17 12.49 -13.81
CA PHE A 262 -6.27 12.19 -15.25
C PHE A 262 -7.06 13.26 -16.03
N GLU A 263 -8.07 13.89 -15.40
CA GLU A 263 -8.79 15.03 -15.95
C GLU A 263 -7.85 16.18 -16.34
N LYS A 264 -6.79 16.42 -15.55
CA LYS A 264 -5.79 17.46 -15.82
C LYS A 264 -4.91 17.11 -17.01
N ILE A 265 -4.61 15.82 -17.21
CA ILE A 265 -3.88 15.37 -18.40
C ILE A 265 -4.69 15.64 -19.66
N LEU A 266 -6.01 15.40 -19.63
CA LEU A 266 -6.89 15.74 -20.73
C LEU A 266 -6.93 17.27 -20.97
N ASP A 267 -6.96 18.08 -19.91
CA ASP A 267 -6.89 19.54 -20.03
C ASP A 267 -5.57 20.01 -20.68
N VAL A 268 -4.43 19.43 -20.27
CA VAL A 268 -3.09 19.72 -20.82
C VAL A 268 -3.05 19.34 -22.31
N TYR A 269 -3.54 18.15 -22.65
CA TYR A 269 -3.56 17.68 -24.03
C TYR A 269 -4.47 18.55 -24.92
N GLU A 270 -5.65 18.93 -24.44
CA GLU A 270 -6.59 19.79 -25.15
C GLU A 270 -6.01 21.19 -25.45
N LYS A 271 -5.16 21.72 -24.55
CA LYS A 271 -4.42 22.97 -24.77
C LYS A 271 -3.24 22.84 -25.73
N GLY A 272 -2.92 21.63 -26.18
CA GLY A 272 -1.73 21.34 -27.00
C GLY A 272 -0.41 21.35 -26.22
N GLU A 273 -0.48 21.46 -24.88
CA GLU A 273 0.67 21.40 -23.99
C GLU A 273 1.25 19.98 -23.92
N LEU A 274 2.51 19.87 -23.48
CA LEU A 274 3.20 18.60 -23.40
C LEU A 274 3.03 17.96 -22.02
N PHE A 275 2.79 16.65 -22.02
CA PHE A 275 2.99 15.77 -20.88
C PHE A 275 3.81 14.55 -21.33
N TYR A 276 4.27 13.73 -20.38
CA TYR A 276 4.94 12.46 -20.66
C TYR A 276 4.38 11.33 -19.82
N LEU A 277 4.65 10.11 -20.26
CA LEU A 277 4.30 8.88 -19.56
C LEU A 277 5.49 8.38 -18.74
N TYR A 278 5.22 7.84 -17.55
CA TYR A 278 6.20 7.11 -16.74
C TYR A 278 5.60 5.79 -16.29
N THR A 279 6.29 4.69 -16.52
CA THR A 279 5.98 3.40 -15.87
C THR A 279 7.27 2.68 -15.49
N GLY A 280 7.19 1.54 -14.83
CA GLY A 280 8.39 0.84 -14.38
C GLY A 280 8.20 -0.65 -14.15
N ARG A 281 9.33 -1.34 -13.97
CA ARG A 281 9.39 -2.77 -13.70
C ARG A 281 10.56 -3.06 -12.76
N GLY A 282 10.25 -3.77 -11.67
CA GLY A 282 11.27 -4.39 -10.83
C GLY A 282 11.63 -5.81 -11.32
N PRO A 283 12.80 -6.03 -11.91
CA PRO A 283 13.16 -7.27 -12.59
C PRO A 283 13.54 -8.38 -11.60
N SER A 284 12.60 -9.29 -11.31
CA SER A 284 12.78 -10.39 -10.35
C SER A 284 13.06 -11.76 -10.97
N SER A 285 13.01 -11.85 -12.30
CA SER A 285 13.19 -13.07 -13.10
C SER A 285 13.55 -12.67 -14.53
N GLU A 286 14.14 -13.59 -15.30
CA GLU A 286 14.57 -13.33 -16.68
C GLU A 286 13.40 -12.97 -17.62
N SER A 287 12.23 -13.57 -17.41
CA SER A 287 11.07 -13.37 -18.28
C SER A 287 9.87 -12.77 -17.55
N LEU A 288 9.11 -11.95 -18.28
CA LEU A 288 7.80 -11.47 -17.84
C LEU A 288 6.75 -12.58 -17.86
N HIS A 289 5.72 -12.41 -17.04
CA HIS A 289 4.48 -13.17 -17.15
C HIS A 289 3.36 -12.28 -17.69
N VAL A 290 2.27 -12.88 -18.15
CA VAL A 290 1.16 -12.16 -18.81
C VAL A 290 0.60 -11.02 -17.94
N GLY A 291 0.57 -11.19 -16.62
CA GLY A 291 0.18 -10.11 -15.70
C GLY A 291 1.05 -8.84 -15.80
N HIS A 292 2.35 -8.97 -16.09
CA HIS A 292 3.23 -7.82 -16.30
C HIS A 292 2.96 -7.10 -17.61
N LEU A 293 2.40 -7.78 -18.62
CA LEU A 293 2.09 -7.16 -19.91
C LEU A 293 0.94 -6.15 -19.80
N VAL A 294 0.01 -6.32 -18.85
CA VAL A 294 -1.18 -5.46 -18.71
C VAL A 294 -0.83 -3.97 -18.65
N PRO A 295 0.02 -3.48 -17.70
CA PRO A 295 0.41 -2.08 -17.68
C PRO A 295 1.20 -1.65 -18.92
N PHE A 296 2.06 -2.51 -19.50
CA PHE A 296 2.83 -2.15 -20.68
C PHE A 296 1.98 -2.01 -21.95
N LEU A 297 1.05 -2.95 -22.21
CA LEU A 297 0.13 -2.87 -23.34
C LEU A 297 -0.75 -1.62 -23.26
N PHE A 298 -1.20 -1.28 -22.05
CA PHE A 298 -1.95 -0.05 -21.83
C PHE A 298 -1.11 1.21 -22.03
N THR A 299 0.12 1.22 -21.51
CA THR A 299 1.07 2.33 -21.68
C THR A 299 1.38 2.54 -23.17
N LYS A 300 1.55 1.45 -23.93
CA LYS A 300 1.76 1.48 -25.38
C LYS A 300 0.54 2.08 -26.08
N TYR A 301 -0.67 1.67 -25.71
CA TYR A 301 -1.90 2.30 -26.21
C TYR A 301 -1.95 3.81 -25.89
N LEU A 302 -1.60 4.22 -24.68
CA LEU A 302 -1.55 5.64 -24.30
C LEU A 302 -0.51 6.41 -25.12
N GLN A 303 0.68 5.84 -25.31
CA GLN A 303 1.74 6.43 -26.13
C GLN A 303 1.27 6.58 -27.58
N ASP A 304 0.63 5.57 -28.16
CA ASP A 304 0.10 5.63 -29.51
C ASP A 304 -1.02 6.65 -29.68
N THR A 305 -1.87 6.76 -28.67
CA THR A 305 -3.05 7.62 -28.69
C THR A 305 -2.67 9.09 -28.52
N PHE A 306 -1.79 9.40 -27.57
CA PHE A 306 -1.41 10.78 -27.24
C PHE A 306 -0.15 11.25 -27.97
N LYS A 307 0.65 10.34 -28.52
CA LYS A 307 1.94 10.62 -29.19
C LYS A 307 2.88 11.44 -28.31
N VAL A 308 3.09 10.96 -27.08
CA VAL A 308 3.90 11.61 -26.04
C VAL A 308 5.15 10.80 -25.69
N PRO A 309 6.21 11.45 -25.14
CA PRO A 309 7.36 10.74 -24.59
C PRO A 309 6.98 9.77 -23.48
N LEU A 310 7.72 8.67 -23.37
CA LEU A 310 7.61 7.65 -22.34
C LEU A 310 8.98 7.39 -21.73
N VAL A 311 9.04 7.35 -20.40
CA VAL A 311 10.19 6.83 -19.66
C VAL A 311 9.80 5.55 -18.94
N ILE A 312 10.65 4.51 -19.03
CA ILE A 312 10.45 3.23 -18.36
C ILE A 312 11.65 2.97 -17.43
N GLN A 313 11.37 2.88 -16.13
CA GLN A 313 12.37 2.58 -15.12
C GLN A 313 12.48 1.07 -14.89
N LEU A 314 13.71 0.55 -14.91
CA LEU A 314 14.02 -0.81 -14.46
C LEU A 314 14.76 -0.73 -13.11
N THR A 315 14.10 -1.19 -12.05
CA THR A 315 14.57 -1.06 -10.66
C THR A 315 15.42 -2.27 -10.24
N ASP A 316 16.56 -2.47 -10.92
CA ASP A 316 17.54 -3.52 -10.60
C ASP A 316 18.10 -3.37 -9.17
N ASP A 317 18.40 -2.14 -8.76
CA ASP A 317 18.78 -1.78 -7.39
C ASP A 317 17.73 -2.19 -6.33
N GLU A 318 16.43 -1.98 -6.58
CA GLU A 318 15.34 -2.43 -5.69
C GLU A 318 15.43 -3.92 -5.46
N LYS A 319 15.55 -4.71 -6.53
CA LYS A 319 15.52 -6.16 -6.40
C LYS A 319 16.74 -6.66 -5.64
N PHE A 320 17.89 -6.04 -5.84
CA PHE A 320 19.07 -6.31 -5.03
C PHE A 320 18.85 -5.97 -3.55
N ILE A 321 18.29 -4.80 -3.25
CA ILE A 321 18.05 -4.32 -1.87
C ILE A 321 17.00 -5.17 -1.12
N PHE A 322 15.95 -5.61 -1.82
CA PHE A 322 14.79 -6.27 -1.23
C PHE A 322 14.88 -7.80 -1.24
N LYS A 323 15.67 -8.42 -2.13
CA LYS A 323 15.84 -9.87 -2.21
C LYS A 323 17.23 -10.27 -1.75
N SER A 324 17.31 -10.85 -0.56
CA SER A 324 18.58 -11.29 0.05
C SER A 324 19.31 -12.39 -0.71
N ASN A 325 18.65 -13.04 -1.67
CA ASN A 325 19.17 -14.17 -2.43
C ASN A 325 19.62 -13.81 -3.85
N LEU A 326 19.59 -12.53 -4.24
CA LEU A 326 20.00 -12.08 -5.58
C LEU A 326 21.25 -11.20 -5.49
N THR A 327 22.19 -11.40 -6.42
CA THR A 327 23.36 -10.52 -6.55
C THR A 327 23.05 -9.29 -7.40
N LEU A 328 23.93 -8.29 -7.34
CA LEU A 328 23.80 -7.09 -8.15
C LEU A 328 23.88 -7.42 -9.64
N GLU A 329 24.80 -8.31 -10.03
CA GLU A 329 24.98 -8.78 -11.40
C GLU A 329 23.73 -9.52 -11.91
N GLU A 330 23.12 -10.37 -11.09
CA GLU A 330 21.90 -11.10 -11.46
C GLU A 330 20.73 -10.14 -11.71
N THR A 331 20.50 -9.20 -10.80
CA THR A 331 19.39 -8.23 -10.93
C THR A 331 19.56 -7.30 -12.12
N HIS A 332 20.81 -6.91 -12.42
CA HIS A 332 21.15 -6.12 -13.59
C HIS A 332 20.95 -6.92 -14.88
N ASN A 333 21.36 -8.19 -14.92
CA ASN A 333 21.09 -9.07 -16.06
C ASN A 333 19.58 -9.27 -16.28
N TYR A 334 18.80 -9.43 -15.21
CA TYR A 334 17.34 -9.50 -15.31
C TYR A 334 16.73 -8.20 -15.86
N ALA A 335 17.29 -7.03 -15.52
CA ALA A 335 16.85 -5.78 -16.11
C ALA A 335 17.02 -5.78 -17.63
N TYR A 336 18.19 -6.20 -18.14
CA TYR A 336 18.46 -6.32 -19.56
C TYR A 336 17.53 -7.33 -20.27
N GLU A 337 17.29 -8.50 -19.69
CA GLU A 337 16.36 -9.47 -20.29
C GLU A 337 14.90 -9.00 -20.26
N ASN A 338 14.47 -8.33 -19.18
CA ASN A 338 13.14 -7.71 -19.10
C ASN A 338 13.01 -6.53 -20.05
N MET A 339 14.10 -5.79 -20.33
CA MET A 339 14.10 -4.71 -21.33
C MET A 339 13.72 -5.24 -22.72
N LYS A 340 14.22 -6.42 -23.10
CA LYS A 340 13.83 -7.10 -24.35
C LYS A 340 12.33 -7.41 -24.37
N ASP A 341 11.78 -7.96 -23.29
CA ASP A 341 10.34 -8.23 -23.19
C ASP A 341 9.51 -6.94 -23.29
N ILE A 342 9.96 -5.85 -22.68
CA ILE A 342 9.28 -4.54 -22.72
C ILE A 342 9.30 -3.98 -24.14
N ILE A 343 10.46 -3.97 -24.80
CA ILE A 343 10.60 -3.52 -26.20
C ILE A 343 9.71 -4.37 -27.13
N ALA A 344 9.58 -5.68 -26.88
CA ALA A 344 8.74 -6.58 -27.66
C ALA A 344 7.22 -6.24 -27.60
N CYS A 345 6.80 -5.40 -26.65
CA CYS A 345 5.44 -4.85 -26.60
C CYS A 345 5.16 -3.83 -27.72
N GLY A 346 6.21 -3.36 -28.44
CA GLY A 346 6.07 -2.51 -29.62
C GLY A 346 5.97 -1.01 -29.31
N PHE A 347 6.70 -0.53 -28.31
CA PHE A 347 6.87 0.89 -28.04
C PHE A 347 7.64 1.59 -29.16
N ASP A 348 7.35 2.88 -29.38
CA ASP A 348 8.06 3.68 -30.37
C ASP A 348 9.48 4.04 -29.85
N PRO A 349 10.57 3.55 -30.49
CA PRO A 349 11.93 3.86 -30.05
C PRO A 349 12.30 5.35 -30.13
N GLU A 350 11.53 6.15 -30.86
CA GLU A 350 11.77 7.59 -31.01
C GLU A 350 11.12 8.39 -29.88
N LEU A 351 10.14 7.81 -29.19
CA LEU A 351 9.40 8.42 -28.08
C LEU A 351 9.65 7.72 -26.75
N THR A 352 10.47 6.68 -26.70
CA THR A 352 10.63 5.85 -25.50
C THR A 352 12.07 5.81 -25.03
N PHE A 353 12.27 6.15 -23.76
CA PHE A 353 13.54 6.00 -23.06
C PHE A 353 13.40 4.95 -21.96
N ILE A 354 14.19 3.88 -22.03
CA ILE A 354 14.25 2.83 -21.00
C ILE A 354 15.60 2.92 -20.33
N PHE A 355 15.62 2.85 -19.00
CA PHE A 355 16.85 2.92 -18.23
C PHE A 355 16.82 1.95 -17.06
N THR A 356 17.99 1.44 -16.69
CA THR A 356 18.17 0.77 -15.39
C THR A 356 18.62 1.79 -14.35
N ASN A 357 18.24 1.57 -13.09
CA ASN A 357 18.67 2.46 -12.03
C ASN A 357 20.19 2.47 -11.91
N LEU A 358 20.86 1.31 -11.98
CA LEU A 358 22.33 1.25 -11.91
C LEU A 358 23.04 2.10 -12.97
N GLU A 359 22.46 2.27 -14.16
CA GLU A 359 23.08 3.05 -15.27
C GLU A 359 22.64 4.52 -15.33
N TYR A 360 21.51 4.86 -14.72
CA TYR A 360 20.91 6.20 -14.79
C TYR A 360 20.88 6.94 -13.45
N ILE A 361 21.37 6.32 -12.38
CA ILE A 361 21.25 6.89 -11.02
C ILE A 361 21.89 8.27 -10.91
N ALA A 362 22.97 8.54 -11.64
CA ALA A 362 23.69 9.81 -11.58
C ALA A 362 22.81 10.99 -11.99
N GLU A 363 21.96 10.81 -13.01
CA GLU A 363 21.01 11.82 -13.46
C GLU A 363 19.78 11.93 -12.54
N LEU A 364 19.35 10.83 -11.90
CA LEU A 364 18.24 10.84 -10.92
C LEU A 364 18.64 11.47 -9.58
N TYR A 365 19.91 11.34 -9.18
CA TYR A 365 20.38 11.62 -7.83
C TYR A 365 20.01 13.01 -7.29
N PRO A 366 20.06 14.11 -8.08
CA PRO A 366 19.64 15.43 -7.61
C PRO A 366 18.17 15.46 -7.16
N ASP A 367 17.26 14.82 -7.88
CA ASP A 367 15.84 14.77 -7.50
C ASP A 367 15.59 13.77 -6.37
N ILE A 368 16.32 12.64 -6.33
CA ILE A 368 16.31 11.71 -5.20
C ILE A 368 16.62 12.46 -3.90
N LEU A 369 17.72 13.22 -3.85
CA LEU A 369 18.11 13.99 -2.66
C LEU A 369 17.07 15.05 -2.27
N ARG A 370 16.44 15.71 -3.26
CA ARG A 370 15.37 16.67 -3.00
C ARG A 370 14.16 16.00 -2.35
N ILE A 371 13.80 14.81 -2.81
CA ILE A 371 12.68 14.01 -2.29
C ILE A 371 13.00 13.48 -0.89
N GLU A 372 14.15 12.84 -0.71
CA GLU A 372 14.61 12.30 0.58
C GLU A 372 14.62 13.38 1.67
N LYS A 373 15.09 14.59 1.35
CA LYS A 373 15.10 15.73 2.29
C LYS A 373 13.68 16.13 2.78
N LYS A 374 12.63 15.77 2.06
CA LYS A 374 11.24 16.15 2.37
C LYS A 374 10.45 15.04 3.06
N ILE A 375 10.99 13.82 3.15
CA ILE A 375 10.28 12.67 3.70
C ILE A 375 11.00 12.19 4.97
N SER A 376 10.26 12.03 6.07
CA SER A 376 10.81 11.45 7.29
C SER A 376 10.78 9.92 7.27
N CYS A 377 11.63 9.28 8.05
CA CYS A 377 11.55 7.83 8.25
C CYS A 377 10.18 7.40 8.79
N SER A 378 9.54 8.21 9.66
CA SER A 378 8.20 7.91 10.17
C SER A 378 7.14 7.87 9.06
N GLN A 379 7.23 8.76 8.07
CA GLN A 379 6.34 8.74 6.90
C GLN A 379 6.58 7.48 6.06
N ILE A 380 7.84 7.13 5.79
CA ILE A 380 8.18 5.89 5.05
C ILE A 380 7.65 4.65 5.77
N LYS A 381 7.87 4.54 7.10
CA LYS A 381 7.32 3.43 7.90
C LYS A 381 5.80 3.36 7.80
N SER A 382 5.12 4.51 7.87
CA SER A 382 3.66 4.58 7.80
C SER A 382 3.10 4.21 6.43
N ILE A 383 3.82 4.51 5.34
CA ILE A 383 3.34 4.27 3.97
C ILE A 383 3.65 2.84 3.52
N PHE A 384 4.81 2.31 3.92
CA PHE A 384 5.37 1.08 3.39
C PHE A 384 5.49 -0.05 4.42
N GLY A 385 5.11 0.19 5.68
CA GLY A 385 5.18 -0.81 6.74
C GLY A 385 6.59 -1.23 7.14
N PHE A 386 7.62 -0.44 6.81
CA PHE A 386 9.00 -0.77 7.16
C PHE A 386 9.24 -0.71 8.67
N LYS A 387 10.07 -1.65 9.16
CA LYS A 387 10.50 -1.75 10.55
C LYS A 387 11.90 -1.18 10.71
N ASP A 388 12.29 -0.79 11.93
CA ASP A 388 13.66 -0.32 12.22
C ASP A 388 14.75 -1.36 11.92
N SER A 389 14.39 -2.64 11.82
CA SER A 389 15.28 -3.72 11.38
C SER A 389 15.50 -3.78 9.86
N CYS A 390 14.75 -3.02 9.05
CA CYS A 390 14.96 -2.96 7.61
C CYS A 390 16.28 -2.26 7.28
N ASN A 391 16.96 -2.71 6.23
CA ASN A 391 18.19 -2.06 5.77
C ASN A 391 17.91 -0.63 5.26
N VAL A 392 18.91 0.25 5.33
CA VAL A 392 18.79 1.66 4.94
C VAL A 392 18.41 1.85 3.46
N GLY A 393 18.78 0.90 2.60
CA GLY A 393 18.41 0.92 1.19
C GLY A 393 16.89 0.85 0.99
N LYS A 394 16.17 0.04 1.79
CA LYS A 394 14.71 -0.01 1.75
C LYS A 394 14.08 1.34 2.08
N PHE A 395 14.64 2.06 3.07
CA PHE A 395 14.15 3.38 3.44
C PHE A 395 14.44 4.45 2.37
N ALA A 396 15.57 4.36 1.66
CA ALA A 396 15.95 5.31 0.61
C ALA A 396 15.20 5.07 -0.71
N PHE A 397 14.91 3.79 -1.04
CA PHE A 397 14.35 3.40 -2.33
C PHE A 397 13.08 4.13 -2.78
N PRO A 398 12.10 4.46 -1.92
CA PRO A 398 10.92 5.21 -2.35
C PRO A 398 11.22 6.52 -3.08
N ALA A 399 12.33 7.20 -2.74
CA ALA A 399 12.75 8.40 -3.45
C ALA A 399 13.28 8.09 -4.86
N VAL A 400 13.92 6.93 -5.05
CA VAL A 400 14.43 6.44 -6.35
C VAL A 400 13.29 6.14 -7.31
N GLN A 401 12.20 5.51 -6.82
CA GLN A 401 11.00 5.26 -7.63
C GLN A 401 10.19 6.55 -7.87
N ALA A 402 10.25 7.52 -6.96
CA ALA A 402 9.54 8.79 -7.09
C ALA A 402 10.21 9.76 -8.08
N ALA A 403 11.55 9.78 -8.19
CA ALA A 403 12.28 10.75 -9.00
C ALA A 403 11.85 10.82 -10.48
N PRO A 404 11.66 9.68 -11.20
CA PRO A 404 11.20 9.68 -12.59
C PRO A 404 9.83 10.34 -12.83
N ALA A 405 9.03 10.59 -11.78
CA ALA A 405 7.78 11.32 -11.88
C ALA A 405 7.98 12.84 -12.09
N PHE A 406 9.23 13.33 -12.05
CA PHE A 406 9.59 14.71 -12.34
C PHE A 406 10.42 14.83 -13.62
N SER A 407 10.04 15.74 -14.51
CA SER A 407 10.75 15.98 -15.78
C SER A 407 12.18 16.48 -15.58
N SER A 408 12.50 17.08 -14.43
CA SER A 408 13.87 17.47 -14.08
C SER A 408 14.85 16.30 -14.01
N SER A 409 14.35 15.08 -13.81
CA SER A 409 15.17 13.86 -13.81
C SER A 409 15.64 13.44 -15.20
N PHE A 410 15.09 14.04 -16.27
CA PHE A 410 15.49 13.75 -17.65
C PHE A 410 15.83 15.03 -18.42
N PRO A 411 16.91 15.74 -18.04
CA PRO A 411 17.27 17.01 -18.69
C PRO A 411 17.59 16.86 -20.17
N HIS A 412 18.06 15.67 -20.59
CA HIS A 412 18.33 15.34 -21.99
C HIS A 412 17.05 15.15 -22.83
N ILE A 413 15.91 14.87 -22.21
CA ILE A 413 14.60 14.79 -22.87
C ILE A 413 13.88 16.14 -22.78
N PHE A 414 13.87 16.73 -21.58
CA PHE A 414 13.00 17.85 -21.23
C PHE A 414 13.70 19.20 -21.14
N GLY A 415 15.00 19.29 -21.45
CA GLY A 415 15.76 20.54 -21.43
C GLY A 415 15.84 21.19 -20.04
N GLY A 416 15.72 20.40 -18.97
CA GLY A 416 15.72 20.89 -17.58
C GLY A 416 14.40 21.51 -17.12
N ARG A 417 13.33 21.42 -17.91
CA ARG A 417 11.99 21.89 -17.54
C ARG A 417 11.43 21.12 -16.34
N THR A 418 10.71 21.81 -15.48
CA THR A 418 10.04 21.28 -14.27
C THR A 418 8.51 21.41 -14.33
N ASP A 419 7.99 21.94 -15.42
CA ASP A 419 6.60 22.30 -15.68
C ASP A 419 5.91 21.32 -16.66
N ILE A 420 6.46 20.12 -16.83
CA ILE A 420 5.88 19.10 -17.72
C ILE A 420 5.10 18.11 -16.89
N HIS A 421 3.82 17.91 -17.24
CA HIS A 421 2.96 16.98 -16.56
C HIS A 421 3.41 15.53 -16.80
N CYS A 422 3.30 14.70 -15.76
CA CYS A 422 3.59 13.26 -15.81
C CYS A 422 2.30 12.46 -15.61
N LEU A 423 2.08 11.43 -16.43
CA LEU A 423 1.02 10.45 -16.26
C LEU A 423 1.62 9.06 -16.02
N VAL A 424 1.24 8.42 -14.92
CA VAL A 424 1.79 7.14 -14.48
C VAL A 424 0.74 6.03 -14.58
N PRO A 425 0.76 5.18 -15.63
CA PRO A 425 -0.03 3.95 -15.66
C PRO A 425 0.64 2.83 -14.84
N HIS A 426 -0.08 2.31 -13.85
CA HIS A 426 0.40 1.21 -13.00
C HIS A 426 -0.75 0.39 -12.42
N ALA A 427 -0.46 -0.77 -11.82
CA ALA A 427 -1.45 -1.46 -10.98
C ALA A 427 -1.60 -0.72 -9.64
N ILE A 428 -2.77 -0.83 -9.00
CA ILE A 428 -3.11 -0.02 -7.82
C ILE A 428 -2.18 -0.23 -6.62
N ASP A 429 -1.45 -1.36 -6.53
CA ASP A 429 -0.47 -1.63 -5.47
C ASP A 429 0.73 -0.67 -5.45
N GLN A 430 1.02 0.01 -6.57
CA GLN A 430 2.11 0.99 -6.65
C GLN A 430 1.68 2.39 -6.22
N ASP A 431 0.38 2.65 -6.01
CA ASP A 431 -0.11 3.97 -5.59
C ASP A 431 0.55 4.53 -4.31
N PRO A 432 0.97 3.74 -3.30
CA PRO A 432 1.69 4.28 -2.14
C PRO A 432 2.94 5.12 -2.50
N TYR A 433 3.73 4.71 -3.50
CA TYR A 433 4.86 5.52 -3.99
C TYR A 433 4.40 6.84 -4.61
N PHE A 434 3.33 6.79 -5.41
CA PHE A 434 2.84 7.96 -6.14
C PHE A 434 2.01 8.91 -5.28
N ARG A 435 1.36 8.40 -4.23
CA ARG A 435 0.73 9.20 -3.18
C ARG A 435 1.81 9.98 -2.42
N MET A 436 2.89 9.31 -2.01
CA MET A 436 4.02 9.95 -1.34
C MET A 436 4.63 11.08 -2.18
N VAL A 437 4.94 10.83 -3.46
CA VAL A 437 5.56 11.85 -4.31
C VAL A 437 4.61 13.03 -4.57
N ARG A 438 3.29 12.80 -4.65
CA ARG A 438 2.29 13.87 -4.80
C ARG A 438 2.22 14.81 -3.60
N ASP A 439 2.52 14.34 -2.40
CA ASP A 439 2.61 15.17 -1.20
C ASP A 439 3.93 15.96 -1.14
N VAL A 440 5.00 15.40 -1.72
CA VAL A 440 6.32 16.04 -1.79
C VAL A 440 6.41 17.09 -2.91
N ALA A 441 5.80 16.84 -4.07
CA ALA A 441 5.96 17.65 -5.27
C ALA A 441 5.73 19.17 -5.06
N PRO A 442 4.63 19.63 -4.41
CA PRO A 442 4.41 21.06 -4.18
C PRO A 442 5.49 21.70 -3.29
N ARG A 443 6.07 20.94 -2.36
CA ARG A 443 7.14 21.42 -1.45
C ARG A 443 8.49 21.57 -2.16
N LEU A 444 8.60 21.03 -3.38
CA LEU A 444 9.75 21.18 -4.28
C LEU A 444 9.48 22.18 -5.41
N GLY A 445 8.26 22.71 -5.52
CA GLY A 445 7.85 23.56 -6.66
C GLY A 445 7.64 22.77 -7.95
N TYR A 446 7.43 21.45 -7.86
CA TYR A 446 7.16 20.58 -9.01
C TYR A 446 5.66 20.27 -9.14
N LEU A 447 5.26 19.82 -10.32
CA LEU A 447 3.90 19.38 -10.60
C LEU A 447 3.64 18.03 -9.94
N LYS A 448 2.41 17.83 -9.43
CA LYS A 448 1.98 16.52 -8.94
C LYS A 448 1.82 15.56 -10.13
N PRO A 449 2.42 14.36 -10.11
CA PRO A 449 2.17 13.38 -11.16
C PRO A 449 0.71 12.89 -11.08
N SER A 450 0.13 12.64 -12.24
CA SER A 450 -1.18 12.02 -12.40
C SER A 450 -1.00 10.50 -12.51
N SER A 451 -1.98 9.72 -12.07
CA SER A 451 -1.91 8.25 -12.10
C SER A 451 -3.18 7.65 -12.71
N ILE A 452 -3.06 6.48 -13.34
CA ILE A 452 -4.18 5.64 -13.76
C ILE A 452 -3.90 4.21 -13.31
N HIS A 453 -4.85 3.60 -12.62
CA HIS A 453 -4.65 2.34 -11.91
C HIS A 453 -5.41 1.19 -12.56
N SER A 454 -4.71 0.07 -12.75
CA SER A 454 -5.34 -1.20 -13.11
C SER A 454 -5.70 -2.06 -11.90
N ILE A 455 -6.69 -2.92 -12.09
CA ILE A 455 -6.86 -4.14 -11.30
C ILE A 455 -5.72 -5.13 -11.58
N PHE A 456 -5.58 -6.13 -10.73
CA PHE A 456 -4.65 -7.23 -10.93
C PHE A 456 -5.23 -8.30 -11.85
N LEU A 457 -4.38 -8.87 -12.69
CA LEU A 457 -4.68 -10.15 -13.33
C LEU A 457 -4.55 -11.26 -12.26
N PRO A 458 -5.60 -12.09 -12.05
CA PRO A 458 -5.59 -13.07 -10.97
C PRO A 458 -4.56 -14.18 -11.20
N SER A 459 -4.12 -14.82 -10.11
CA SER A 459 -3.33 -16.04 -10.21
C SER A 459 -4.15 -17.18 -10.87
N LEU A 460 -3.49 -18.19 -11.42
CA LEU A 460 -4.21 -19.36 -11.95
C LEU A 460 -5.07 -20.05 -10.88
N GLN A 461 -4.63 -20.05 -9.63
CA GLN A 461 -5.29 -20.74 -8.52
C GLN A 461 -6.53 -20.01 -7.99
N GLY A 462 -6.75 -18.75 -8.40
CA GLY A 462 -7.91 -17.95 -8.01
C GLY A 462 -7.59 -16.47 -7.80
N SER A 463 -8.65 -15.69 -7.55
CA SER A 463 -8.62 -14.22 -7.39
C SER A 463 -8.08 -13.73 -6.04
N GLN A 464 -7.80 -14.64 -5.10
CA GLN A 464 -7.29 -14.31 -3.76
C GLN A 464 -5.86 -13.76 -3.77
N THR A 465 -5.08 -14.08 -4.80
CA THR A 465 -3.68 -13.64 -4.92
C THR A 465 -3.38 -13.14 -6.34
N LYS A 466 -2.43 -12.20 -6.44
CA LYS A 466 -1.89 -11.77 -7.73
C LYS A 466 -0.93 -12.81 -8.30
N MET A 467 -0.84 -12.87 -9.63
CA MET A 467 0.19 -13.67 -10.30
C MET A 467 1.58 -13.24 -9.83
N SER A 468 2.42 -14.21 -9.43
CA SER A 468 3.79 -13.95 -8.98
C SER A 468 4.76 -14.91 -9.67
N ALA A 469 5.89 -14.36 -10.13
CA ALA A 469 7.00 -15.15 -10.65
C ALA A 469 7.59 -16.14 -9.60
N SER A 470 7.34 -15.93 -8.31
CA SER A 470 7.82 -16.80 -7.23
C SER A 470 7.11 -18.16 -7.15
N VAL A 471 5.97 -18.34 -7.82
CA VAL A 471 5.23 -19.60 -7.85
C VAL A 471 5.05 -20.03 -9.31
N GLN A 472 6.00 -20.82 -9.83
CA GLN A 472 6.08 -21.21 -11.25
C GLN A 472 4.78 -21.78 -11.83
N ASN A 473 4.02 -22.56 -11.04
CA ASN A 473 2.78 -23.19 -11.50
C ASN A 473 1.56 -22.26 -11.48
N SER A 474 1.68 -21.06 -10.91
CA SER A 474 0.59 -20.07 -10.81
C SER A 474 0.60 -19.02 -11.93
N SER A 475 1.63 -19.05 -12.78
CA SER A 475 1.97 -17.98 -13.72
C SER A 475 2.17 -18.49 -15.14
N ILE A 476 1.63 -17.74 -16.11
CA ILE A 476 1.90 -17.95 -17.55
C ILE A 476 2.99 -16.96 -17.97
N PHE A 477 4.16 -17.47 -18.30
CA PHE A 477 5.29 -16.67 -18.77
C PHE A 477 5.19 -16.37 -20.26
N VAL A 478 5.76 -15.25 -20.70
CA VAL A 478 5.73 -14.88 -22.13
C VAL A 478 6.59 -15.81 -22.99
N ASN A 479 7.54 -16.51 -22.39
CA ASN A 479 8.37 -17.54 -23.02
C ASN A 479 7.82 -18.98 -22.85
N ASP A 480 6.64 -19.17 -22.24
CA ASP A 480 6.03 -20.51 -22.17
C ASP A 480 5.66 -21.01 -23.59
N ASN A 481 5.93 -22.29 -23.84
CA ASN A 481 5.48 -22.95 -25.06
C ASN A 481 3.99 -23.33 -24.98
N GLU A 482 3.40 -23.68 -26.12
CA GLU A 482 1.98 -24.00 -26.22
C GLU A 482 1.54 -25.16 -25.31
N GLU A 483 2.39 -26.18 -25.14
CA GLU A 483 2.11 -27.32 -24.27
C GLU A 483 2.08 -26.91 -22.79
N SER A 484 3.06 -26.10 -22.35
CA SER A 484 3.13 -25.53 -21.00
C SER A 484 1.90 -24.67 -20.70
N ILE A 485 1.52 -23.78 -21.62
CA ILE A 485 0.32 -22.94 -21.48
C ILE A 485 -0.92 -23.81 -21.32
N ARG A 486 -1.11 -24.79 -22.22
CA ARG A 486 -2.26 -25.70 -22.18
C ARG A 486 -2.32 -26.47 -20.86
N ASN A 487 -1.20 -27.06 -20.43
CA ASN A 487 -1.13 -27.83 -19.19
C ASN A 487 -1.42 -26.96 -17.98
N LYS A 488 -0.87 -25.73 -17.92
CA LYS A 488 -1.09 -24.82 -16.81
C LYS A 488 -2.55 -24.37 -16.70
N ILE A 489 -3.17 -23.98 -17.82
CA ILE A 489 -4.58 -23.57 -17.84
C ILE A 489 -5.51 -24.74 -17.51
N MET A 490 -5.31 -25.89 -18.14
CA MET A 490 -6.20 -27.04 -17.92
C MET A 490 -6.13 -27.53 -16.48
N LYS A 491 -4.94 -27.61 -15.89
CA LYS A 491 -4.72 -28.19 -14.57
C LYS A 491 -4.88 -27.23 -13.40
N TYR A 492 -4.46 -25.96 -13.55
CA TYR A 492 -4.35 -25.04 -12.42
C TYR A 492 -5.32 -23.87 -12.47
N ALA A 493 -5.88 -23.50 -13.64
CA ALA A 493 -6.85 -22.42 -13.70
C ALA A 493 -8.14 -22.80 -12.96
N PHE A 494 -8.44 -22.07 -11.88
CA PHE A 494 -9.65 -22.24 -11.10
C PHE A 494 -10.89 -22.00 -11.98
N SER A 495 -11.88 -22.89 -11.85
CA SER A 495 -13.12 -22.83 -12.62
C SER A 495 -14.27 -22.39 -11.73
N GLY A 496 -15.07 -21.45 -12.22
CA GLY A 496 -16.36 -21.09 -11.63
C GLY A 496 -17.52 -21.93 -12.16
N GLY A 497 -17.26 -22.92 -13.02
CA GLY A 497 -18.25 -23.89 -13.48
C GLY A 497 -18.50 -25.01 -12.47
N GLN A 498 -19.45 -25.88 -12.79
CA GLN A 498 -19.86 -26.98 -11.91
C GLN A 498 -18.95 -28.21 -12.04
N ALA A 499 -19.00 -29.10 -11.05
CA ALA A 499 -18.18 -30.32 -11.01
C ALA A 499 -18.57 -31.34 -12.09
N THR A 500 -19.84 -31.35 -12.49
CA THR A 500 -20.39 -32.28 -13.49
C THR A 500 -21.00 -31.55 -14.68
N GLU A 501 -21.00 -32.19 -15.86
CA GLU A 501 -21.65 -31.62 -17.05
C GLU A 501 -23.14 -31.36 -16.82
N GLU A 502 -23.85 -32.29 -16.18
CA GLU A 502 -25.29 -32.15 -15.91
C GLU A 502 -25.58 -30.91 -15.04
N GLU A 503 -24.80 -30.69 -13.98
CA GLU A 503 -24.92 -29.50 -13.15
C GLU A 503 -24.54 -28.24 -13.92
N GLN A 504 -23.48 -28.27 -14.74
CA GLN A 504 -23.06 -27.13 -15.55
C GLN A 504 -24.17 -26.71 -16.51
N ARG A 505 -24.81 -27.68 -17.19
CA ARG A 505 -25.94 -27.45 -18.10
C ARG A 505 -27.16 -26.87 -17.39
N ARG A 506 -27.36 -27.20 -16.10
CA ARG A 506 -28.54 -26.78 -15.32
C ARG A 506 -28.34 -25.46 -14.58
N LEU A 507 -27.17 -25.26 -13.98
CA LEU A 507 -26.88 -24.15 -13.07
C LEU A 507 -25.97 -23.08 -13.70
N GLY A 508 -25.25 -23.42 -14.76
CA GLY A 508 -24.27 -22.54 -15.37
C GLY A 508 -23.02 -22.30 -14.51
N ALA A 509 -22.15 -21.41 -14.99
CA ALA A 509 -20.93 -21.01 -14.31
C ALA A 509 -21.02 -19.62 -13.66
N ASN A 510 -20.33 -19.45 -12.53
CA ASN A 510 -20.09 -18.15 -11.91
C ASN A 510 -18.86 -17.47 -12.54
N LEU A 511 -19.11 -16.42 -13.32
CA LEU A 511 -18.08 -15.66 -14.02
C LEU A 511 -17.19 -14.84 -13.07
N ASP A 512 -17.69 -14.43 -11.91
CA ASP A 512 -16.96 -13.56 -10.98
C ASP A 512 -15.72 -14.25 -10.39
N VAL A 513 -15.78 -15.57 -10.27
CA VAL A 513 -14.70 -16.38 -9.69
C VAL A 513 -13.90 -17.17 -10.75
N ASP A 514 -14.41 -17.31 -11.98
CA ASP A 514 -13.74 -18.11 -13.01
C ASP A 514 -12.50 -17.43 -13.59
N VAL A 515 -11.33 -18.01 -13.35
CA VAL A 515 -10.05 -17.42 -13.78
C VAL A 515 -9.93 -17.38 -15.31
N SER A 516 -10.52 -18.35 -16.02
CA SER A 516 -10.40 -18.38 -17.48
C SER A 516 -11.17 -17.24 -18.12
N TRP A 517 -12.40 -17.01 -17.63
CA TRP A 517 -13.19 -15.84 -17.97
C TRP A 517 -12.48 -14.53 -17.64
N GLN A 518 -11.93 -14.41 -16.41
CA GLN A 518 -11.20 -13.21 -16.02
C GLN A 518 -10.04 -12.94 -16.99
N TYR A 519 -9.25 -13.94 -17.41
CA TYR A 519 -8.16 -13.72 -18.36
C TYR A 519 -8.69 -13.28 -19.73
N LEU A 520 -9.79 -13.86 -20.22
CA LEU A 520 -10.39 -13.46 -21.50
C LEU A 520 -10.83 -11.99 -21.48
N ARG A 521 -11.32 -11.46 -20.35
CA ARG A 521 -11.61 -10.02 -20.21
C ARG A 521 -10.40 -9.14 -20.46
N PHE A 522 -9.19 -9.60 -20.12
CA PHE A 522 -7.95 -8.88 -20.34
C PHE A 522 -7.34 -9.12 -21.73
N LEU A 523 -7.56 -10.28 -22.34
CA LEU A 523 -6.82 -10.67 -23.55
C LEU A 523 -7.62 -10.54 -24.84
N MET A 524 -8.93 -10.79 -24.80
CA MET A 524 -9.77 -10.82 -26.00
C MET A 524 -10.18 -9.41 -26.40
N GLU A 525 -9.71 -8.88 -27.52
CA GLU A 525 -10.04 -7.51 -27.96
C GLU A 525 -11.49 -7.35 -28.45
N ASP A 526 -12.09 -8.42 -28.95
CA ASP A 526 -13.47 -8.47 -29.47
C ASP A 526 -14.50 -8.54 -28.33
N ASP A 527 -15.25 -7.46 -28.16
CA ASP A 527 -16.29 -7.34 -27.13
C ASP A 527 -17.51 -8.22 -27.41
N GLU A 528 -17.91 -8.37 -28.68
CA GLU A 528 -19.10 -9.13 -29.04
C GLU A 528 -18.86 -10.62 -28.79
N LYS A 529 -17.68 -11.11 -29.21
CA LYS A 529 -17.25 -12.48 -28.95
C LYS A 529 -17.11 -12.76 -27.44
N LEU A 530 -16.54 -11.81 -26.68
CA LEU A 530 -16.40 -11.97 -25.24
C LEU A 530 -17.78 -12.05 -24.56
N GLU A 531 -18.70 -11.17 -24.92
CA GLU A 531 -20.08 -11.14 -24.41
C GLU A 531 -20.82 -12.45 -24.73
N GLU A 532 -20.66 -12.98 -25.95
CA GLU A 532 -21.22 -14.28 -26.34
C GLU A 532 -20.68 -15.41 -25.46
N ILE A 533 -19.36 -15.48 -25.26
CA ILE A 533 -18.73 -16.48 -24.38
C ILE A 533 -19.29 -16.38 -22.96
N GLY A 534 -19.42 -15.16 -22.44
CA GLY A 534 -19.95 -14.90 -21.11
C GLY A 534 -21.37 -15.43 -20.95
N LYS A 535 -22.26 -15.14 -21.90
CA LYS A 535 -23.64 -15.65 -21.92
C LYS A 535 -23.70 -17.18 -22.01
N LYS A 536 -22.92 -17.79 -22.90
CA LYS A 536 -22.90 -19.25 -23.07
C LYS A 536 -22.38 -19.98 -21.84
N TYR A 537 -21.33 -19.45 -21.22
CA TYR A 537 -20.72 -20.10 -20.05
C TYR A 537 -21.55 -19.90 -18.78
N SER A 538 -22.09 -18.70 -18.56
CA SER A 538 -22.97 -18.43 -17.41
C SER A 538 -24.32 -19.15 -17.48
N SER A 539 -24.83 -19.47 -18.69
CA SER A 539 -26.08 -20.22 -18.86
C SER A 539 -25.91 -21.75 -18.85
N GLY A 540 -24.67 -22.25 -18.93
CA GLY A 540 -24.39 -23.69 -19.02
C GLY A 540 -24.35 -24.26 -20.44
N GLU A 541 -24.54 -23.44 -21.48
CA GLU A 541 -24.35 -23.83 -22.89
C GLU A 541 -22.88 -24.17 -23.19
N MET A 542 -21.95 -23.52 -22.51
CA MET A 542 -20.51 -23.80 -22.62
C MET A 542 -20.00 -24.52 -21.36
N LEU A 543 -19.12 -25.50 -21.56
CA LEU A 543 -18.44 -26.24 -20.50
C LEU A 543 -17.11 -25.57 -20.11
N SER A 544 -16.64 -25.83 -18.89
CA SER A 544 -15.37 -25.26 -18.38
C SER A 544 -14.15 -25.64 -19.24
N GLY A 545 -14.16 -26.82 -19.86
CA GLY A 545 -13.08 -27.24 -20.78
C GLY A 545 -13.05 -26.43 -22.08
N GLU A 546 -14.20 -25.94 -22.55
CA GLU A 546 -14.31 -25.15 -23.79
C GLU A 546 -13.78 -23.74 -23.58
N ILE A 547 -14.20 -23.04 -22.51
CA ILE A 547 -13.67 -21.71 -22.19
C ILE A 547 -12.16 -21.74 -21.93
N LYS A 548 -11.66 -22.78 -21.23
CA LYS A 548 -10.21 -23.00 -21.05
C LYS A 548 -9.50 -23.18 -22.38
N SER A 549 -10.10 -23.89 -23.33
CA SER A 549 -9.54 -24.07 -24.67
C SER A 549 -9.47 -22.75 -25.46
N ILE A 550 -10.50 -21.90 -25.36
CA ILE A 550 -10.50 -20.56 -25.95
C ILE A 550 -9.39 -19.71 -25.34
N LEU A 551 -9.25 -19.71 -24.02
CA LEU A 551 -8.17 -18.98 -23.34
C LEU A 551 -6.78 -19.46 -23.78
N VAL A 552 -6.57 -20.77 -23.90
CA VAL A 552 -5.29 -21.32 -24.41
C VAL A 552 -4.98 -20.77 -25.79
N GLN A 553 -5.96 -20.69 -26.70
CA GLN A 553 -5.75 -20.13 -28.03
C GLN A 553 -5.32 -18.66 -28.00
N GLU A 554 -6.00 -17.82 -27.22
CA GLU A 554 -5.65 -16.39 -27.09
C GLU A 554 -4.28 -16.20 -26.44
N LEU A 555 -3.94 -16.98 -25.40
CA LEU A 555 -2.63 -16.95 -24.76
C LEU A 555 -1.51 -17.39 -25.70
N VAL A 556 -1.71 -18.48 -26.45
CA VAL A 556 -0.72 -18.98 -27.43
C VAL A 556 -0.50 -17.95 -28.54
N LYS A 557 -1.57 -17.30 -29.01
CA LYS A 557 -1.46 -16.20 -29.99
C LYS A 557 -0.64 -15.05 -29.42
N LEU A 558 -0.93 -14.62 -28.19
CA LEU A 558 -0.20 -13.56 -27.50
C LEU A 558 1.29 -13.91 -27.35
N THR A 559 1.61 -15.07 -26.78
CA THR A 559 3.00 -15.45 -26.50
C THR A 559 3.80 -15.70 -27.77
N LYS A 560 3.24 -16.33 -28.81
CA LYS A 560 3.92 -16.50 -30.10
C LYS A 560 4.25 -15.16 -30.76
N ASN A 561 3.30 -14.21 -30.74
CA ASN A 561 3.55 -12.86 -31.26
C ASN A 561 4.63 -12.13 -30.45
N HIS A 562 4.57 -12.22 -29.12
CA HIS A 562 5.56 -11.62 -28.24
C HIS A 562 6.96 -12.21 -28.44
N GLN A 563 7.09 -13.54 -28.51
CA GLN A 563 8.34 -14.25 -28.76
C GLN A 563 8.94 -13.84 -30.11
N LYS A 564 8.13 -13.79 -31.17
CA LYS A 564 8.57 -13.31 -32.49
C LYS A 564 9.10 -11.87 -32.45
N ASN A 565 8.41 -10.97 -31.75
CA ASN A 565 8.88 -9.59 -31.60
C ASN A 565 10.18 -9.53 -30.81
N ARG A 566 10.30 -10.35 -29.77
CA ARG A 566 11.48 -10.42 -28.90
C ARG A 566 12.71 -10.93 -29.64
N GLU A 567 12.56 -11.92 -30.51
CA GLU A 567 13.65 -12.46 -31.34
C GLU A 567 14.30 -11.41 -32.25
N ALA A 568 13.55 -10.37 -32.64
CA ALA A 568 14.07 -9.28 -33.47
C ALA A 568 14.90 -8.24 -32.68
N ILE A 569 15.00 -8.36 -31.36
CA ILE A 569 15.66 -7.38 -30.49
C ILE A 569 17.12 -7.77 -30.31
N ASN A 570 17.99 -7.00 -30.96
CA ASN A 570 19.44 -7.06 -30.79
C ASN A 570 19.95 -5.82 -30.03
N ASP A 571 21.26 -5.77 -29.78
CA ASP A 571 21.90 -4.67 -29.05
C ASP A 571 21.72 -3.32 -29.73
N ASP A 572 21.67 -3.28 -31.07
CA ASP A 572 21.39 -2.06 -31.82
C ASP A 572 19.99 -1.53 -31.53
N VAL A 573 18.99 -2.40 -31.43
CA VAL A 573 17.61 -2.03 -31.06
C VAL A 573 17.58 -1.57 -29.60
N ILE A 574 18.23 -2.28 -28.68
CA ILE A 574 18.31 -1.89 -27.26
C ILE A 574 18.94 -0.50 -27.11
N ALA A 575 20.04 -0.24 -27.82
CA ALA A 575 20.72 1.05 -27.83
C ALA A 575 19.79 2.18 -28.32
N LYS A 576 18.71 1.87 -29.06
CA LYS A 576 17.71 2.88 -29.40
C LYS A 576 16.88 3.32 -28.20
N PHE A 577 16.60 2.44 -27.27
CA PHE A 577 15.79 2.75 -26.11
C PHE A 577 16.63 3.34 -24.95
N THR A 578 17.94 3.08 -24.89
CA THR A 578 18.79 3.49 -23.76
C THR A 578 19.69 4.71 -24.03
N ASN A 579 19.77 5.18 -25.28
CA ASN A 579 20.68 6.27 -25.64
C ASN A 579 20.18 7.66 -25.21
N LYS A 580 20.85 8.24 -24.21
CA LYS A 580 20.58 9.58 -23.63
C LYS A 580 20.84 10.76 -24.60
N SER A 581 21.63 10.56 -25.66
CA SER A 581 22.11 11.62 -26.56
C SER A 581 21.23 11.81 -27.80
N ARG A 582 20.01 11.29 -27.81
CA ARG A 582 19.14 11.28 -29.00
C ARG A 582 18.45 12.63 -29.24
N GLU A 583 18.68 13.19 -30.43
CA GLU A 583 18.07 14.45 -30.85
C GLU A 583 16.54 14.38 -31.05
N GLN A 584 15.96 13.20 -31.34
CA GLN A 584 14.53 13.11 -31.66
C GLN A 584 13.62 13.47 -30.48
N LEU A 585 14.00 13.09 -29.26
CA LEU A 585 13.29 13.46 -28.04
C LEU A 585 13.34 14.98 -27.80
N LEU A 586 14.46 15.64 -28.16
CA LEU A 586 14.62 17.10 -28.12
C LEU A 586 13.78 17.81 -29.20
N LYS A 587 13.59 17.20 -30.37
CA LYS A 587 12.88 17.81 -31.52
C LYS A 587 11.37 17.97 -31.31
N LEU A 588 10.75 17.18 -30.43
CA LEU A 588 9.34 17.34 -30.03
C LEU A 588 9.05 18.74 -29.45
N PHE A 589 10.07 19.42 -28.94
CA PHE A 589 9.97 20.73 -28.29
C PHE A 589 10.21 21.90 -29.23
N ILE A 590 10.90 21.69 -30.35
CA ILE A 590 11.27 22.79 -31.27
C ILE A 590 10.09 23.14 -32.19
N ASN A 591 9.21 22.18 -32.51
CA ASN A 591 8.18 22.33 -33.54
C ASN A 591 6.77 22.68 -33.02
N LYS A 592 6.59 22.99 -31.72
CA LYS A 592 5.30 23.40 -31.12
C LYS A 592 5.28 24.85 -30.59
N LYS A 593 6.19 25.71 -31.06
CA LYS A 593 6.17 27.15 -30.74
C LYS A 593 5.24 27.93 -31.66
#